data_AF-A0A2T2UJN7-F1
#
_entry.id   AF-A0A2T2UJN7-F1
#
_cell.length_a   1.000
_cell.length_b   1.000
_cell.length_c   1.000
_cell.angle_alpha   90.00
_cell.angle_beta   90.00
_cell.angle_gamma   90.00
#
_symmetry.space_group_name_H-M   'P 1'
#
loop_
_entity.id
_entity.type
_entity.pdbx_description
1 polymer ?
#
loop_
_entity_poly.entity_id
_entity_poly.type
_entity_poly.pdbx_seq_one_letter_code
_entity_poly.pdbx_strand_id
1 'polypeptide(L)'
;DAADLWPHQRQGVAQALYILDRQGSVLVADATGSGKTRLGTRLVRAIQARMAAGQRGGAGRSSMVCPAGVRDIWRDEAIDAGCHLDVHAHSLLSHTTAHEHRRTVQALRRTQLLCVDESHNFLNLASNRTAHLLRNMADHVVLFTATPINRSTQDLLRTADLLGADNLSERTLAAFERLLNVGRIDRGLTQEEIAELRAEIQQFTVRRTKRMINAQVEREPAAYTAADGARHGFPRHDSHVYSLDEPDEDRRLAGEIRELADALHAVHHFRRPLELPASLARRGWTPQQYLERRLLGAQRLARYAVMASLRSSRIALLDHLIGTHAAATEMGLDAYTHGPQTGNTIARIDQCAGRVPDNRLGIELPDWLADPEA
;
A
#
# COMPACT_ATOMS: atom_id res chain seq x y z
N ASP A 1 -4.34 -34.29 -4.20
CA ASP A 1 -5.01 -34.33 -5.51
C ASP A 1 -5.30 -32.95 -6.06
N ALA A 2 -5.04 -32.77 -7.36
CA ALA A 2 -5.32 -31.53 -8.11
C ALA A 2 -6.83 -31.32 -8.40
N ALA A 3 -7.69 -32.22 -7.91
CA ALA A 3 -9.13 -32.25 -8.15
C ALA A 3 -9.91 -31.11 -7.47
N ASP A 4 -9.27 -30.35 -6.57
CA ASP A 4 -9.95 -29.38 -5.70
C ASP A 4 -9.59 -27.91 -6.03
N LEU A 5 -8.94 -27.66 -7.16
CA LEU A 5 -8.62 -26.31 -7.62
C LEU A 5 -9.31 -26.01 -8.94
N TRP A 6 -9.83 -24.80 -9.09
CA TRP A 6 -10.31 -24.32 -10.39
C TRP A 6 -9.16 -24.23 -11.41
N PRO A 7 -9.46 -24.34 -12.73
CA PRO A 7 -8.42 -24.27 -13.76
C PRO A 7 -7.49 -23.07 -13.64
N HIS A 8 -8.02 -21.87 -13.39
CA HIS A 8 -7.21 -20.68 -13.15
C HIS A 8 -6.31 -20.84 -11.92
N GLN A 9 -6.78 -21.43 -10.82
CA GLN A 9 -5.96 -21.61 -9.62
C GLN A 9 -4.79 -22.55 -9.91
N ARG A 10 -5.02 -23.66 -10.64
CA ARG A 10 -3.96 -24.59 -11.06
C ARG A 10 -2.93 -23.90 -11.95
N GLN A 11 -3.39 -23.14 -12.94
CA GLN A 11 -2.51 -22.30 -13.78
C GLN A 11 -1.69 -21.33 -12.91
N GLY A 12 -2.30 -20.81 -11.85
CA GLY A 12 -1.68 -19.87 -10.93
C GLY A 12 -0.55 -20.45 -10.12
N VAL A 13 -0.78 -21.63 -9.55
CA VAL A 13 0.24 -22.40 -8.85
C VAL A 13 1.39 -22.70 -9.82
N ALA A 14 1.10 -23.16 -11.04
CA ALA A 14 2.14 -23.46 -12.03
C ALA A 14 2.97 -22.22 -12.42
N GLN A 15 2.32 -21.09 -12.68
CA GLN A 15 3.00 -19.83 -12.98
C GLN A 15 3.83 -19.33 -11.79
N ALA A 16 3.29 -19.43 -10.58
CA ALA A 16 3.99 -18.98 -9.38
C ALA A 16 5.23 -19.82 -9.10
N LEU A 17 5.14 -21.15 -9.24
CA LEU A 17 6.29 -22.05 -9.11
C LEU A 17 7.37 -21.75 -10.17
N TYR A 18 6.99 -21.49 -11.42
CA TYR A 18 7.93 -21.13 -12.47
C TYR A 18 8.68 -19.83 -12.18
N ILE A 19 7.99 -18.82 -11.65
CA ILE A 19 8.62 -17.56 -11.24
C ILE A 19 9.54 -17.80 -10.04
N LEU A 20 9.06 -18.53 -9.03
CA LEU A 20 9.81 -18.82 -7.81
C LEU A 20 11.11 -19.60 -8.11
N ASP A 21 11.09 -20.55 -9.03
CA ASP A 21 12.27 -21.32 -9.43
C ASP A 21 13.37 -20.47 -10.06
N ARG A 22 13.01 -19.33 -10.67
CA ARG A 22 13.96 -18.44 -11.34
C ARG A 22 14.42 -17.29 -10.47
N GLN A 23 13.49 -16.79 -9.67
CA GLN A 23 13.64 -15.52 -8.98
C GLN A 23 13.66 -15.67 -7.46
N GLY A 24 13.46 -16.85 -6.88
CA GLY A 24 13.37 -17.04 -5.43
C GLY A 24 12.13 -16.43 -4.76
N SER A 25 11.44 -15.49 -5.41
CA SER A 25 10.30 -14.76 -4.87
C SER A 25 9.17 -14.57 -5.89
N VAL A 26 7.93 -14.48 -5.42
CA VAL A 26 6.75 -14.29 -6.28
C VAL A 26 5.68 -13.42 -5.62
N LEU A 27 5.07 -12.56 -6.43
CA LEU A 27 3.91 -11.74 -6.08
C LEU A 27 2.64 -12.29 -6.75
N VAL A 28 1.76 -12.89 -5.97
CA VAL A 28 0.45 -13.37 -6.42
C VAL A 28 -0.58 -12.27 -6.23
N ALA A 29 -0.94 -11.63 -7.34
CA ALA A 29 -1.76 -10.42 -7.39
C ALA A 29 -3.12 -10.59 -8.08
N ASP A 30 -3.76 -11.74 -7.88
CA ASP A 30 -5.08 -12.01 -8.43
C ASP A 30 -6.19 -11.17 -7.78
N ALA A 31 -7.26 -10.95 -8.53
CA ALA A 31 -8.45 -10.26 -8.07
C ALA A 31 -9.01 -10.83 -6.74
N THR A 32 -9.56 -9.95 -5.89
CA THR A 32 -10.30 -10.38 -4.70
C THR A 32 -11.43 -11.33 -5.09
N GLY A 33 -11.58 -12.43 -4.33
CA GLY A 33 -12.54 -13.49 -4.62
C GLY A 33 -12.05 -14.58 -5.59
N SER A 34 -10.81 -14.54 -6.08
CA SER A 34 -10.24 -15.61 -6.92
C SER A 34 -9.83 -16.89 -6.16
N GLY A 35 -10.00 -16.90 -4.83
CA GLY A 35 -9.51 -17.97 -3.97
C GLY A 35 -7.99 -17.98 -3.78
N LYS A 36 -7.39 -16.81 -3.57
CA LYS A 36 -5.94 -16.66 -3.29
C LYS A 36 -5.47 -17.52 -2.10
N THR A 37 -6.30 -17.66 -1.06
CA THR A 37 -5.98 -18.51 0.11
C THR A 37 -5.80 -19.97 -0.30
N ARG A 38 -6.79 -20.55 -0.98
CA ARG A 38 -6.76 -21.92 -1.51
C ARG A 38 -5.64 -22.13 -2.55
N LEU A 39 -5.41 -21.16 -3.43
CA LEU A 39 -4.24 -21.18 -4.33
C LEU A 39 -2.93 -21.17 -3.52
N GLY A 40 -2.84 -20.30 -2.52
CA GLY A 40 -1.65 -20.05 -1.72
C GLY A 40 -1.24 -21.26 -0.88
N THR A 41 -2.17 -21.92 -0.20
CA THR A 41 -1.85 -23.13 0.60
C THR A 41 -1.39 -24.29 -0.27
N ARG A 42 -1.96 -24.45 -1.47
CA ARG A 42 -1.51 -25.45 -2.46
C ARG A 42 -0.14 -25.09 -3.05
N LEU A 43 0.13 -23.81 -3.29
CA LEU A 43 1.46 -23.33 -3.66
C LEU A 43 2.49 -23.62 -2.57
N VAL A 44 2.20 -23.27 -1.31
CA VAL A 44 3.04 -23.58 -0.14
C VAL A 44 3.34 -25.07 -0.06
N ARG A 45 2.31 -25.93 -0.19
CA ARG A 45 2.51 -27.39 -0.21
C ARG A 45 3.46 -27.84 -1.30
N ALA A 46 3.30 -27.30 -2.52
CA ALA A 46 4.15 -27.65 -3.65
C ALA A 46 5.61 -27.25 -3.41
N ILE A 47 5.84 -26.07 -2.82
CA ILE A 47 7.18 -25.60 -2.44
C ILE A 47 7.78 -26.50 -1.36
N GLN A 48 7.02 -26.82 -0.31
CA GLN A 48 7.45 -27.73 0.76
C GLN A 48 7.85 -29.12 0.24
N ALA A 49 7.05 -29.68 -0.68
CA ALA A 49 7.37 -30.95 -1.31
C ALA A 49 8.70 -30.90 -2.09
N ARG A 50 8.98 -29.79 -2.79
CA ARG A 50 10.24 -29.57 -3.49
C ARG A 50 11.42 -29.43 -2.54
N MET A 51 11.27 -28.64 -1.47
CA MET A 51 12.31 -28.46 -0.44
C MET A 51 12.67 -29.80 0.22
N ALA A 52 11.65 -30.61 0.56
CA ALA A 52 11.85 -31.92 1.18
C ALA A 52 12.58 -32.92 0.26
N ALA A 53 12.39 -32.82 -1.07
CA ALA A 53 13.09 -33.66 -2.04
C ALA A 53 14.58 -33.28 -2.19
N GLY A 54 14.93 -32.01 -1.96
CA GLY A 54 16.31 -31.50 -2.11
C GLY A 54 17.16 -31.55 -0.85
N GLN A 55 16.57 -31.64 0.35
CA GLN A 55 17.30 -31.53 1.62
C GLN A 55 17.36 -32.86 2.41
N ARG A 56 18.58 -33.28 2.80
CA ARG A 56 18.79 -34.31 3.83
C ARG A 56 18.53 -33.72 5.21
N GLY A 57 17.25 -33.51 5.58
CA GLY A 57 16.93 -32.88 6.88
C GLY A 57 15.45 -32.59 7.17
N GLY A 58 14.53 -32.78 6.21
CA GLY A 58 13.09 -32.58 6.40
C GLY A 58 12.55 -31.31 5.73
N ALA A 59 11.25 -31.07 5.85
CA ALA A 59 10.58 -29.91 5.27
C ALA A 59 10.91 -28.63 6.06
N GLY A 60 11.33 -27.59 5.35
CA GLY A 60 11.56 -26.27 5.88
C GLY A 60 10.39 -25.66 6.64
N ARG A 61 10.69 -24.84 7.66
CA ARG A 61 9.67 -24.05 8.35
C ARG A 61 9.05 -23.05 7.39
N SER A 62 7.73 -22.99 7.37
CA SER A 62 6.96 -22.07 6.53
C SER A 62 6.06 -21.22 7.40
N SER A 63 6.13 -19.91 7.23
CA SER A 63 5.38 -18.93 8.05
C SER A 63 4.47 -18.11 7.17
N MET A 64 3.24 -17.87 7.61
CA MET A 64 2.28 -16.96 7.00
C MET A 64 2.05 -15.76 7.91
N VAL A 65 2.09 -14.57 7.34
CA VAL A 65 1.70 -13.31 8.00
C VAL A 65 0.46 -12.78 7.29
N CYS A 66 -0.67 -12.69 7.99
CA CYS A 66 -1.95 -12.28 7.39
C CYS A 66 -2.78 -11.34 8.30
N PRO A 67 -3.82 -10.67 7.79
CA PRO A 67 -4.77 -9.95 8.63
C PRO A 67 -5.42 -10.87 9.67
N ALA A 68 -5.73 -10.35 10.87
CA ALA A 68 -6.26 -11.15 11.97
C ALA A 68 -7.57 -11.88 11.61
N GLY A 69 -8.44 -11.23 10.83
CA GLY A 69 -9.76 -11.78 10.44
C GLY A 69 -9.71 -12.96 9.47
N VAL A 70 -8.57 -13.22 8.81
CA VAL A 70 -8.42 -14.36 7.88
C VAL A 70 -7.45 -15.43 8.40
N ARG A 71 -6.94 -15.28 9.63
CA ARG A 71 -5.94 -16.18 10.21
C ARG A 71 -6.44 -17.61 10.29
N ASP A 72 -7.65 -17.80 10.79
CA ASP A 72 -8.19 -19.14 11.00
C ASP A 72 -8.56 -19.79 9.65
N ILE A 73 -9.04 -19.00 8.67
CA ILE A 73 -9.23 -19.45 7.28
C ILE A 73 -7.91 -19.98 6.69
N TRP A 74 -6.79 -19.28 6.87
CA TRP A 74 -5.49 -19.75 6.40
C TRP A 74 -5.02 -21.03 7.08
N ARG A 75 -5.38 -21.25 8.36
CA ARG A 75 -5.05 -22.48 9.10
C ARG A 75 -5.87 -23.65 8.60
N ASP A 76 -7.18 -23.47 8.50
CA ASP A 76 -8.10 -24.52 8.04
C ASP A 76 -7.72 -24.95 6.61
N GLU A 77 -7.49 -23.98 5.72
CA GLU A 77 -7.10 -24.29 4.34
C GLU A 77 -5.69 -24.88 4.24
N ALA A 78 -4.80 -24.63 5.21
CA ALA A 78 -3.48 -25.28 5.26
C ALA A 78 -3.60 -26.75 5.71
N ILE A 79 -4.49 -27.04 6.67
CA ILE A 79 -4.82 -28.40 7.09
C ILE A 79 -5.42 -29.17 5.91
N ASP A 80 -6.41 -28.60 5.22
CA ASP A 80 -7.04 -29.19 4.03
C ASP A 80 -6.07 -29.35 2.87
N ALA A 81 -5.11 -28.41 2.76
CA ALA A 81 -4.05 -28.52 1.79
C ALA A 81 -3.09 -29.68 2.11
N GLY A 82 -2.92 -30.02 3.38
CA GLY A 82 -1.91 -30.92 3.90
C GLY A 82 -0.51 -30.26 3.94
N CYS A 83 -0.44 -28.97 4.29
CA CYS A 83 0.82 -28.24 4.44
C CYS A 83 1.03 -27.72 5.86
N HIS A 84 2.30 -27.61 6.26
CA HIS A 84 2.67 -27.10 7.58
C HIS A 84 2.91 -25.59 7.48
N LEU A 85 1.96 -24.77 7.94
CA LEU A 85 2.05 -23.32 7.82
C LEU A 85 1.80 -22.65 9.19
N ASP A 86 2.83 -22.01 9.72
CA ASP A 86 2.74 -21.25 10.97
C ASP A 86 2.09 -19.87 10.68
N VAL A 87 0.79 -19.75 10.97
CA VAL A 87 0.01 -18.53 10.65
C VAL A 87 0.02 -17.53 11.81
N HIS A 88 0.48 -16.31 11.51
CA HIS A 88 0.61 -15.17 12.42
C HIS A 88 -0.19 -13.96 11.92
N ALA A 89 -0.79 -13.21 12.85
CA ALA A 89 -1.51 -11.99 12.52
C ALA A 89 -0.55 -10.79 12.32
N HIS A 90 -0.89 -9.86 11.41
CA HIS A 90 -0.12 -8.63 11.18
C HIS A 90 0.15 -7.82 12.45
N SER A 91 -0.83 -7.77 13.35
CA SER A 91 -0.75 -6.99 14.60
C SER A 91 0.41 -7.44 15.49
N LEU A 92 0.78 -8.73 15.45
CA LEU A 92 1.89 -9.28 16.25
C LEU A 92 3.25 -8.69 15.85
N LEU A 93 3.37 -8.07 14.67
CA LEU A 93 4.61 -7.41 14.24
C LEU A 93 4.72 -5.95 14.71
N SER A 94 3.63 -5.38 15.24
CA SER A 94 3.59 -3.98 15.69
C SER A 94 3.75 -3.83 17.22
N HIS A 95 3.29 -4.81 18.01
CA HIS A 95 3.26 -4.71 19.47
C HIS A 95 4.51 -5.31 20.13
N THR A 96 5.55 -4.50 20.32
CA THR A 96 6.88 -4.92 20.82
C THR A 96 6.90 -5.47 22.27
N THR A 97 5.87 -5.18 23.08
CA THR A 97 5.82 -5.56 24.49
C THR A 97 5.22 -6.95 24.76
N ALA A 98 4.60 -7.58 23.76
CA ALA A 98 4.00 -8.90 23.91
C ALA A 98 5.05 -10.02 23.82
N HIS A 99 4.97 -11.02 24.70
CA HIS A 99 5.78 -12.25 24.57
C HIS A 99 5.57 -12.94 23.22
N GLU A 100 4.35 -12.85 22.69
CA GLU A 100 3.98 -13.35 21.37
C GLU A 100 4.76 -12.66 20.23
N HIS A 101 5.02 -11.36 20.32
CA HIS A 101 5.81 -10.64 19.31
C HIS A 101 7.22 -11.21 19.18
N ARG A 102 7.92 -11.44 20.29
CA ARG A 102 9.27 -12.03 20.27
C ARG A 102 9.27 -13.41 19.63
N ARG A 103 8.26 -14.24 19.95
CA ARG A 103 8.10 -15.57 19.34
C ARG A 103 7.87 -15.49 17.84
N THR A 104 6.97 -14.61 17.39
CA THR A 104 6.71 -14.39 15.96
C THR A 104 7.95 -13.91 15.22
N VAL A 105 8.67 -12.91 15.75
CA VAL A 105 9.91 -12.43 15.12
C VAL A 105 10.97 -13.53 15.04
N GLN A 106 11.10 -14.36 16.09
CA GLN A 106 12.03 -15.49 16.07
C GLN A 106 11.62 -16.58 15.08
N ALA A 107 10.31 -16.84 14.93
CA ALA A 107 9.78 -17.77 13.94
C ALA A 107 10.10 -17.28 12.51
N LEU A 108 9.82 -16.01 12.22
CA LEU A 108 10.10 -15.41 10.91
C LEU A 108 11.59 -15.42 10.55
N ARG A 109 12.50 -15.24 11.52
CA ARG A 109 13.94 -15.35 11.27
C ARG A 109 14.42 -16.75 10.91
N ARG A 110 13.64 -17.79 11.25
CA ARG A 110 14.00 -19.20 11.04
C ARG A 110 13.16 -19.86 9.95
N THR A 111 12.30 -19.10 9.28
CA THR A 111 11.45 -19.59 8.21
C THR A 111 12.27 -19.73 6.94
N GLN A 112 12.09 -20.83 6.21
CA GLN A 112 12.65 -21.04 4.88
C GLN A 112 11.70 -20.58 3.78
N LEU A 113 10.39 -20.63 4.06
CA LEU A 113 9.36 -20.06 3.20
C LEU A 113 8.59 -18.98 3.99
N LEU A 114 8.66 -17.75 3.53
CA LEU A 114 7.89 -16.63 4.06
C LEU A 114 6.71 -16.33 3.15
N CYS A 115 5.51 -16.35 3.71
CA CYS A 115 4.29 -15.93 3.02
C CYS A 115 3.71 -14.70 3.71
N VAL A 116 3.29 -13.72 2.92
CA VAL A 116 2.65 -12.49 3.42
C VAL A 116 1.39 -12.21 2.65
N ASP A 117 0.25 -12.27 3.32
CA ASP A 117 -1.04 -11.87 2.78
C ASP A 117 -1.28 -10.37 2.99
N GLU A 118 -1.99 -9.75 2.06
CA GLU A 118 -2.15 -8.29 1.98
C GLU A 118 -0.81 -7.54 2.19
N SER A 119 0.21 -7.96 1.43
CA SER A 119 1.59 -7.47 1.53
C SER A 119 1.74 -5.95 1.37
N HIS A 120 0.75 -5.31 0.72
CA HIS A 120 0.66 -3.85 0.60
C HIS A 120 0.68 -3.13 1.97
N ASN A 121 0.31 -3.80 3.06
CA ASN A 121 0.42 -3.26 4.42
C ASN A 121 1.86 -3.05 4.89
N PHE A 122 2.85 -3.67 4.24
CA PHE A 122 4.25 -3.65 4.65
C PHE A 122 5.14 -2.79 3.75
N LEU A 123 4.56 -1.92 2.93
CA LEU A 123 5.34 -1.07 2.04
C LEU A 123 6.17 -0.01 2.82
N ASN A 124 5.75 0.44 4.00
CA ASN A 124 6.50 1.46 4.74
C ASN A 124 7.77 0.91 5.42
N LEU A 125 8.93 1.07 4.77
CA LEU A 125 10.26 0.63 5.25
C LEU A 125 10.66 1.23 6.60
N ALA A 126 10.19 2.44 6.92
CA ALA A 126 10.48 3.08 8.20
C ALA A 126 9.71 2.43 9.37
N SER A 127 8.75 1.55 9.09
CA SER A 127 7.99 0.87 10.13
C SER A 127 8.74 -0.35 10.67
N ASN A 128 8.76 -0.50 12.00
CA ASN A 128 9.35 -1.67 12.66
C ASN A 128 8.76 -2.99 12.16
N ARG A 129 7.44 -3.02 11.88
CA ARG A 129 6.77 -4.20 11.34
C ARG A 129 7.33 -4.65 9.99
N THR A 130 7.62 -3.71 9.08
CA THR A 130 8.22 -3.99 7.77
C THR A 130 9.67 -4.43 7.93
N ALA A 131 10.42 -3.82 8.84
CA ALA A 131 11.81 -4.20 9.10
C ALA A 131 11.95 -5.66 9.56
N HIS A 132 10.96 -6.22 10.27
CA HIS A 132 10.95 -7.64 10.63
C HIS A 132 10.79 -8.56 9.42
N LEU A 133 10.01 -8.16 8.41
CA LEU A 133 9.88 -8.92 7.17
C LEU A 133 11.12 -8.78 6.29
N LEU A 134 11.70 -7.59 6.16
CA LEU A 134 12.89 -7.39 5.30
C LEU A 134 14.15 -8.09 5.83
N ARG A 135 14.25 -8.30 7.14
CA ARG A 135 15.38 -9.02 7.77
C ARG A 135 15.18 -10.53 7.83
N ASN A 136 14.22 -11.05 7.07
CA ASN A 136 14.02 -12.50 6.96
C ASN A 136 15.16 -13.13 6.15
N MET A 137 15.47 -14.39 6.44
CA MET A 137 16.49 -15.19 5.74
C MET A 137 15.83 -16.35 4.99
N ALA A 138 14.57 -16.17 4.55
CA ALA A 138 13.84 -17.22 3.87
C ALA A 138 14.42 -17.45 2.48
N ASP A 139 14.54 -18.72 2.09
CA ASP A 139 14.94 -19.14 0.75
C ASP A 139 13.90 -18.71 -0.29
N HIS A 140 12.62 -18.67 0.13
CA HIS A 140 11.50 -18.32 -0.73
C HIS A 140 10.56 -17.29 -0.09
N VAL A 141 10.17 -16.27 -0.86
CA VAL A 141 9.17 -15.28 -0.43
C VAL A 141 7.97 -15.29 -1.36
N VAL A 142 6.77 -15.46 -0.79
CA VAL A 142 5.49 -15.46 -1.51
C VAL A 142 4.61 -14.35 -0.96
N LEU A 143 4.34 -13.35 -1.78
CA LEU A 143 3.50 -12.20 -1.41
C LEU A 143 2.13 -12.34 -2.07
N PHE A 144 1.05 -12.16 -1.30
CA PHE A 144 -0.32 -12.11 -1.80
C PHE A 144 -0.89 -10.70 -1.65
N THR A 145 -1.57 -10.23 -2.68
CA THR A 145 -2.28 -8.94 -2.65
C THR A 145 -3.40 -8.93 -3.69
N ALA A 146 -4.45 -8.15 -3.48
CA ALA A 146 -5.40 -7.86 -4.57
C ALA A 146 -4.91 -6.72 -5.49
N THR A 147 -3.99 -5.90 -4.98
CA THR A 147 -3.49 -4.69 -5.64
C THR A 147 -1.99 -4.85 -5.90
N PRO A 148 -1.59 -5.36 -7.09
CA PRO A 148 -0.20 -5.73 -7.36
C PRO A 148 0.79 -4.59 -7.19
N ILE A 149 0.40 -3.41 -7.69
CA ILE A 149 1.29 -2.28 -7.90
C ILE A 149 0.49 -1.00 -7.64
N ASN A 150 0.89 -0.26 -6.62
CA ASN A 150 0.33 1.06 -6.34
C ASN A 150 0.82 2.10 -7.37
N ARG A 151 0.10 3.22 -7.52
CA ARG A 151 0.49 4.28 -8.47
C ARG A 151 1.75 5.05 -8.04
N SER A 152 2.18 4.93 -6.78
CA SER A 152 3.33 5.67 -6.28
C SER A 152 4.64 4.96 -6.63
N THR A 153 5.63 5.75 -7.02
CA THR A 153 7.00 5.28 -7.30
C THR A 153 7.65 4.64 -6.09
N GLN A 154 7.34 5.17 -4.90
CA GLN A 154 7.84 4.65 -3.64
C GLN A 154 7.30 3.24 -3.39
N ASP A 155 6.02 2.98 -3.64
CA ASP A 155 5.42 1.65 -3.42
C ASP A 155 6.00 0.59 -4.36
N LEU A 156 6.38 0.96 -5.58
CA LEU A 156 7.10 0.06 -6.49
C LEU A 156 8.45 -0.35 -5.89
N LEU A 157 9.26 0.62 -5.46
CA LEU A 157 10.56 0.35 -4.83
C LEU A 157 10.42 -0.55 -3.60
N ARG A 158 9.45 -0.22 -2.74
CA ARG A 158 9.16 -0.96 -1.51
C ARG A 158 8.69 -2.40 -1.76
N THR A 159 7.91 -2.61 -2.82
CA THR A 159 7.45 -3.95 -3.21
C THR A 159 8.63 -4.82 -3.61
N ALA A 160 9.59 -4.27 -4.33
CA ALA A 160 10.78 -5.01 -4.74
C ALA A 160 11.75 -5.27 -3.59
N ASP A 161 11.89 -4.35 -2.63
CA ASP A 161 12.64 -4.63 -1.39
C ASP A 161 12.06 -5.86 -0.67
N LEU A 162 10.73 -5.98 -0.61
CA LEU A 162 10.05 -7.15 -0.03
C LEU A 162 10.22 -8.44 -0.84
N LEU A 163 10.42 -8.34 -2.15
CA LEU A 163 10.74 -9.49 -3.03
C LEU A 163 12.21 -9.91 -2.91
N GLY A 164 13.01 -9.21 -2.10
CA GLY A 164 14.42 -9.46 -1.87
C GLY A 164 15.26 -8.86 -2.99
N ALA A 165 16.04 -7.83 -2.69
CA ALA A 165 16.90 -7.18 -3.67
C ALA A 165 17.91 -8.17 -4.29
N ASP A 166 18.40 -9.14 -3.50
CA ASP A 166 19.35 -10.18 -3.95
C ASP A 166 18.77 -11.13 -5.00
N ASN A 167 17.44 -11.16 -5.14
CA ASN A 167 16.72 -11.94 -6.15
C ASN A 167 16.50 -11.16 -7.47
N LEU A 168 16.86 -9.88 -7.50
CA LEU A 168 16.71 -9.03 -8.66
C LEU A 168 17.97 -9.19 -9.55
N SER A 169 17.80 -9.11 -10.87
CA SER A 169 18.94 -9.18 -11.80
C SER A 169 19.99 -8.11 -11.46
N GLU A 170 21.27 -8.29 -11.81
CA GLU A 170 22.30 -7.26 -11.60
C GLU A 170 21.92 -5.89 -12.21
N ARG A 171 21.20 -5.90 -13.34
CA ARG A 171 20.66 -4.68 -13.95
C ARG A 171 19.61 -4.02 -13.06
N THR A 172 18.75 -4.83 -12.47
CA THR A 172 17.68 -4.41 -11.58
C THR A 172 18.27 -3.94 -10.25
N LEU A 173 19.19 -4.69 -9.63
CA LEU A 173 20.00 -4.24 -8.50
C LEU A 173 20.71 -2.92 -8.79
N ALA A 174 21.34 -2.76 -9.95
CA ALA A 174 21.97 -1.49 -10.33
C ALA A 174 20.95 -0.36 -10.54
N ALA A 175 19.76 -0.64 -11.08
CA ALA A 175 18.68 0.33 -11.14
C ALA A 175 18.21 0.68 -9.71
N PHE A 176 17.94 -0.32 -8.86
CA PHE A 176 17.57 -0.17 -7.45
C PHE A 176 18.59 0.62 -6.65
N GLU A 177 19.87 0.28 -6.75
CA GLU A 177 20.99 0.99 -6.15
C GLU A 177 21.11 2.40 -6.71
N ARG A 178 20.92 2.65 -8.00
CA ARG A 178 20.83 4.04 -8.50
C ARG A 178 19.66 4.80 -7.90
N LEU A 179 18.56 4.12 -7.58
CA LEU A 179 17.38 4.71 -6.96
C LEU A 179 17.51 4.86 -5.43
N LEU A 180 18.34 4.04 -4.78
CA LEU A 180 18.57 3.99 -3.33
C LEU A 180 19.85 4.75 -2.88
N ASN A 181 20.96 4.67 -3.64
CA ASN A 181 22.23 5.36 -3.38
C ASN A 181 22.21 6.85 -3.73
N VAL A 182 21.13 7.37 -4.30
CA VAL A 182 20.87 8.81 -4.25
C VAL A 182 20.36 9.11 -2.84
N GLY A 183 21.30 9.39 -1.93
CA GLY A 183 21.00 9.89 -0.60
C GLY A 183 19.95 11.00 -0.68
N ARG A 184 18.82 10.76 -0.01
CA ARG A 184 17.53 11.46 -0.03
C ARG A 184 16.61 11.06 -1.18
N ILE A 185 15.46 10.53 -0.76
CA ILE A 185 14.21 10.18 -1.46
C ILE A 185 13.55 11.41 -2.15
N ASP A 186 14.35 12.40 -2.58
CA ASP A 186 13.96 13.68 -3.19
C ASP A 186 14.18 13.72 -4.71
N ARG A 187 14.63 12.62 -5.33
CA ARG A 187 14.53 12.46 -6.79
C ARG A 187 13.27 11.65 -7.10
N GLY A 188 12.23 12.33 -7.55
CA GLY A 188 11.12 11.63 -8.22
C GLY A 188 11.64 10.96 -9.49
N LEU A 189 11.34 9.67 -9.65
CA LEU A 189 11.67 8.87 -10.83
C LEU A 189 11.10 9.50 -12.11
N THR A 190 11.83 9.38 -13.23
CA THR A 190 11.31 9.68 -14.57
C THR A 190 10.25 8.66 -14.98
N GLN A 191 9.41 8.99 -15.97
CA GLN A 191 8.39 8.04 -16.46
C GLN A 191 9.02 6.79 -17.08
N GLU A 192 10.21 6.92 -17.69
CA GLU A 192 10.97 5.79 -18.25
C GLU A 192 11.49 4.86 -17.15
N GLU A 193 12.10 5.41 -16.09
CA GLU A 193 12.54 4.63 -14.92
C GLU A 193 11.37 3.92 -14.22
N ILE A 194 10.20 4.58 -14.12
CA ILE A 194 8.98 3.98 -13.56
C ILE A 194 8.50 2.82 -14.43
N ALA A 195 8.54 2.99 -15.76
CA ALA A 195 8.13 1.96 -16.70
C ALA A 195 9.06 0.74 -16.65
N GLU A 196 10.38 0.97 -16.57
CA GLU A 196 11.39 -0.09 -16.41
C GLU A 196 11.19 -0.84 -15.09
N LEU A 197 11.09 -0.14 -13.97
CA LEU A 197 10.83 -0.72 -12.66
C LEU A 197 9.53 -1.55 -12.62
N ARG A 198 8.48 -1.05 -13.27
CA ARG A 198 7.21 -1.77 -13.40
C ARG A 198 7.38 -3.04 -14.24
N ALA A 199 8.13 -2.99 -15.33
CA ALA A 199 8.39 -4.16 -16.18
C ALA A 199 9.19 -5.23 -15.43
N GLU A 200 10.16 -4.83 -14.60
CA GLU A 200 10.92 -5.73 -13.74
C GLU A 200 10.01 -6.42 -12.71
N ILE A 201 9.24 -5.66 -11.92
CA ILE A 201 8.33 -6.23 -10.91
C ILE A 201 7.28 -7.16 -11.55
N GLN A 202 6.86 -6.88 -12.79
CA GLN A 202 5.96 -7.78 -13.52
C GLN A 202 6.54 -9.17 -13.75
N GLN A 203 7.86 -9.33 -13.84
CA GLN A 203 8.51 -10.65 -13.97
C GLN A 203 8.34 -11.52 -12.72
N PHE A 204 8.15 -10.89 -11.55
CA PHE A 204 7.87 -11.54 -10.28
C PHE A 204 6.38 -11.78 -10.05
N THR A 205 5.50 -11.29 -10.95
CA THR A 205 4.07 -11.17 -10.65
C THR A 205 3.22 -12.20 -11.40
N VAL A 206 2.40 -12.96 -10.67
CA VAL A 206 1.25 -13.68 -11.21
C VAL A 206 0.01 -12.82 -11.02
N ARG A 207 -0.61 -12.36 -12.11
CA ARG A 207 -1.79 -11.49 -12.04
C ARG A 207 -2.90 -11.91 -12.99
N ARG A 208 -4.08 -12.18 -12.44
CA ARG A 208 -5.33 -12.32 -13.20
C ARG A 208 -6.42 -11.40 -12.68
N THR A 209 -7.06 -10.72 -13.61
CA THR A 209 -8.22 -9.86 -13.34
C THR A 209 -9.51 -10.67 -13.39
N LYS A 210 -10.59 -10.13 -12.81
CA LYS A 210 -11.94 -10.72 -12.92
C LYS A 210 -12.33 -11.00 -14.38
N ARG A 211 -12.01 -10.07 -15.28
CA ARG A 211 -12.25 -10.21 -16.73
C ARG A 211 -11.48 -11.38 -17.33
N MET A 212 -10.20 -11.53 -16.99
CA MET A 212 -9.37 -12.64 -17.48
C MET A 212 -9.89 -13.99 -16.99
N ILE A 213 -10.30 -14.08 -15.72
CA ILE A 213 -10.86 -15.31 -15.15
C ILE A 213 -12.20 -15.63 -15.84
N ASN A 214 -13.11 -14.67 -15.96
CA ASN A 214 -14.38 -14.89 -16.66
C ASN A 214 -14.18 -15.33 -18.13
N ALA A 215 -13.19 -14.77 -18.83
CA ALA A 215 -12.85 -15.23 -20.18
C ALA A 215 -12.37 -16.70 -20.21
N GLN A 216 -11.71 -17.18 -19.14
CA GLN A 216 -11.37 -18.61 -19.02
C GLN A 216 -12.60 -19.46 -18.72
N VAL A 217 -13.50 -19.00 -17.85
CA VAL A 217 -14.79 -19.66 -17.57
C VAL A 217 -15.63 -19.76 -18.84
N GLU A 218 -15.60 -18.75 -19.71
CA GLU A 218 -16.29 -18.75 -21.01
C GLU A 218 -15.68 -19.74 -22.01
N ARG A 219 -14.35 -19.93 -21.99
CA ARG A 219 -13.66 -20.87 -22.87
C ARG A 219 -13.88 -22.33 -22.47
N GLU A 220 -13.89 -22.62 -21.17
CA GLU A 220 -13.96 -23.98 -20.62
C GLU A 220 -15.07 -24.11 -19.56
N PRO A 221 -16.35 -23.87 -19.90
CA PRO A 221 -17.42 -23.77 -18.90
C PRO A 221 -17.58 -25.04 -18.06
N ALA A 222 -17.44 -26.22 -18.66
CA ALA A 222 -17.56 -27.50 -17.96
C ALA A 222 -16.53 -27.67 -16.82
N ALA A 223 -15.33 -27.08 -16.95
CA ALA A 223 -14.29 -27.15 -15.93
C ALA A 223 -14.53 -26.21 -14.73
N TYR A 224 -15.56 -25.37 -14.82
CA TYR A 224 -15.99 -24.41 -13.80
C TYR A 224 -17.41 -24.70 -13.27
N THR A 225 -17.97 -25.85 -13.62
CA THR A 225 -19.28 -26.28 -13.15
C THR A 225 -19.09 -27.26 -12.00
N ALA A 226 -19.72 -26.98 -10.86
CA ALA A 226 -19.76 -27.88 -9.72
C ALA A 226 -20.71 -29.08 -9.98
N ALA A 227 -20.65 -30.08 -9.11
CA ALA A 227 -21.45 -31.30 -9.24
C ALA A 227 -22.98 -31.05 -9.18
N ASP A 228 -23.39 -29.94 -8.57
CA ASP A 228 -24.78 -29.47 -8.51
C ASP A 228 -25.23 -28.70 -9.77
N GLY A 229 -24.36 -28.55 -10.76
CA GLY A 229 -24.61 -27.80 -11.99
C GLY A 229 -24.38 -26.30 -11.87
N ALA A 230 -23.97 -25.79 -10.71
CA ALA A 230 -23.67 -24.38 -10.52
C ALA A 230 -22.38 -24.00 -11.26
N ARG A 231 -22.43 -22.94 -12.06
CA ARG A 231 -21.26 -22.41 -12.77
C ARG A 231 -20.57 -21.33 -11.93
N HIS A 232 -19.28 -21.52 -11.66
CA HIS A 232 -18.48 -20.59 -10.86
C HIS A 232 -17.73 -19.59 -11.74
N GLY A 233 -18.04 -18.31 -11.55
CA GLY A 233 -17.37 -17.18 -12.19
C GLY A 233 -17.61 -15.90 -11.40
N PHE A 234 -16.94 -14.81 -11.77
CA PHE A 234 -17.24 -13.51 -11.17
C PHE A 234 -18.56 -12.97 -11.70
N PRO A 235 -19.35 -12.28 -10.84
CA PRO A 235 -20.57 -11.64 -11.29
C PRO A 235 -20.28 -10.61 -12.36
N ARG A 236 -21.25 -10.41 -13.26
CA ARG A 236 -21.25 -9.24 -14.14
C ARG A 236 -21.52 -8.01 -13.28
N HIS A 237 -20.68 -7.01 -13.42
CA HIS A 237 -20.88 -5.73 -12.75
C HIS A 237 -21.94 -4.96 -13.56
N ASP A 238 -23.12 -4.75 -12.99
CA ASP A 238 -24.15 -3.86 -13.53
C ASP A 238 -24.10 -2.54 -12.75
N SER A 239 -23.47 -1.53 -13.35
CA SER A 239 -23.27 -0.24 -12.71
C SER A 239 -24.47 0.65 -13.01
N HIS A 240 -25.39 0.75 -12.06
CA HIS A 240 -26.48 1.72 -12.13
C HIS A 240 -25.97 3.10 -11.73
N VAL A 241 -26.20 4.08 -12.60
CA VAL A 241 -25.98 5.49 -12.29
C VAL A 241 -27.32 6.07 -11.86
N TYR A 242 -27.31 6.88 -10.80
CA TYR A 242 -28.47 7.62 -10.34
C TYR A 242 -28.14 9.11 -10.33
N SER A 243 -29.16 9.94 -10.57
CA SER A 243 -29.04 11.38 -10.40
C SER A 243 -29.00 11.71 -8.92
N LEU A 244 -28.10 12.61 -8.54
CA LEU A 244 -28.11 13.21 -7.22
C LEU A 244 -29.15 14.33 -7.21
N ASP A 245 -29.86 14.48 -6.09
CA ASP A 245 -30.63 15.68 -5.80
C ASP A 245 -29.64 16.80 -5.48
N GLU A 246 -29.42 17.70 -6.42
CA GLU A 246 -28.46 18.79 -6.32
C GLU A 246 -29.19 20.14 -6.45
N PRO A 247 -29.87 20.60 -5.38
CA PRO A 247 -30.53 21.90 -5.37
C PRO A 247 -29.57 23.02 -5.78
N ASP A 248 -30.08 24.04 -6.46
CA ASP A 248 -29.26 25.18 -6.90
C ASP A 248 -28.59 25.90 -5.72
N GLU A 249 -29.23 25.90 -4.55
CA GLU A 249 -28.65 26.42 -3.30
C GLU A 249 -27.39 25.65 -2.88
N ASP A 250 -27.44 24.32 -2.84
CA ASP A 250 -26.31 23.47 -2.48
C ASP A 250 -25.17 23.61 -3.50
N ARG A 251 -25.49 23.70 -4.79
CA ARG A 251 -24.51 23.95 -5.86
C ARG A 251 -23.81 25.30 -5.67
N ARG A 252 -24.57 26.34 -5.31
CA ARG A 252 -24.05 27.67 -5.00
C ARG A 252 -23.13 27.64 -3.78
N LEU A 253 -23.58 27.06 -2.66
CA LEU A 253 -22.77 26.93 -1.43
C LEU A 253 -21.49 26.13 -1.68
N ALA A 254 -21.57 25.02 -2.41
CA ALA A 254 -20.40 24.24 -2.81
C ALA A 254 -19.46 25.01 -3.75
N GLY A 255 -19.99 25.96 -4.54
CA GLY A 255 -19.21 26.93 -5.32
C GLY A 255 -18.46 27.90 -4.41
N GLU A 256 -19.18 28.56 -3.50
CA GLU A 256 -18.63 29.52 -2.55
C GLU A 256 -17.55 28.89 -1.66
N ILE A 257 -17.79 27.69 -1.13
CA ILE A 257 -16.78 26.95 -0.36
C ILE A 257 -15.52 26.69 -1.19
N ARG A 258 -15.66 26.38 -2.49
CA ARG A 258 -14.50 26.17 -3.37
C ARG A 258 -13.72 27.46 -3.59
N GLU A 259 -14.41 28.58 -3.81
CA GLU A 259 -13.80 29.90 -3.97
C GLU A 259 -13.05 30.33 -2.71
N LEU A 260 -13.69 30.20 -1.53
CA LEU A 260 -13.06 30.47 -0.24
C LEU A 260 -11.87 29.55 0.02
N ALA A 261 -11.98 28.26 -0.31
CA ALA A 261 -10.90 27.30 -0.14
C ALA A 261 -9.73 27.56 -1.12
N ASP A 262 -10.01 28.06 -2.33
CA ASP A 262 -8.99 28.49 -3.28
C ASP A 262 -8.26 29.74 -2.78
N ALA A 263 -8.85 30.58 -1.92
CA ALA A 263 -8.17 31.73 -1.33
C ALA A 263 -7.20 31.36 -0.18
N LEU A 264 -7.17 30.11 0.28
CA LEU A 264 -6.34 29.69 1.42
C LEU A 264 -4.85 29.56 1.05
N HIS A 265 -3.97 30.23 1.82
CA HIS A 265 -2.51 30.12 1.67
C HIS A 265 -1.89 28.87 2.29
N ALA A 266 -2.58 28.26 3.27
CA ALA A 266 -2.15 27.04 3.95
C ALA A 266 -0.76 27.13 4.62
N VAL A 267 -0.54 28.22 5.36
CA VAL A 267 0.74 28.61 6.01
C VAL A 267 1.42 27.50 6.80
N HIS A 268 0.65 26.62 7.43
CA HIS A 268 1.14 25.49 8.24
C HIS A 268 1.97 24.46 7.44
N HIS A 269 1.97 24.50 6.11
CA HIS A 269 2.83 23.68 5.24
C HIS A 269 4.28 24.19 5.13
N PHE A 270 4.57 25.39 5.63
CA PHE A 270 5.86 26.07 5.53
C PHE A 270 6.64 26.09 6.86
N ARG A 271 6.48 25.06 7.70
CA ARG A 271 7.17 24.98 9.00
C ARG A 271 8.64 24.56 8.94
N ARG A 272 9.10 24.10 7.77
CA ARG A 272 10.49 23.68 7.54
C ARG A 272 11.21 24.76 6.73
N PRO A 273 12.54 24.88 6.83
CA PRO A 273 13.32 25.80 6.00
C PRO A 273 12.97 25.64 4.52
N LEU A 274 12.74 26.77 3.86
CA LEU A 274 12.53 26.84 2.43
C LEU A 274 13.89 26.84 1.74
N GLU A 275 14.31 25.67 1.24
CA GLU A 275 15.57 25.51 0.52
C GLU A 275 15.32 24.72 -0.77
N LEU A 276 16.01 25.10 -1.85
CA LEU A 276 15.91 24.38 -3.12
C LEU A 276 16.65 23.05 -2.97
N PRO A 277 15.97 21.89 -3.09
CA PRO A 277 16.64 20.61 -2.98
C PRO A 277 17.70 20.46 -4.08
N ALA A 278 18.89 19.98 -3.73
CA ALA A 278 19.99 19.76 -4.67
C ALA A 278 19.61 18.81 -5.82
N SER A 279 18.58 17.97 -5.64
CA SER A 279 18.02 17.10 -6.69
C SER A 279 17.31 17.90 -7.78
N LEU A 280 16.54 18.93 -7.42
CA LEU A 280 15.81 19.79 -8.35
C LEU A 280 16.74 20.80 -9.01
N ALA A 281 17.69 21.38 -8.26
CA ALA A 281 18.73 22.24 -8.82
C ALA A 281 19.51 21.54 -9.95
N ARG A 282 19.90 20.27 -9.74
CA ARG A 282 20.56 19.44 -10.78
C ARG A 282 19.68 19.16 -12.01
N ARG A 283 18.37 19.31 -11.90
CA ARG A 283 17.40 19.18 -13.01
C ARG A 283 17.08 20.53 -13.67
N GLY A 284 17.85 21.57 -13.36
CA GLY A 284 17.69 22.91 -13.92
C GLY A 284 16.55 23.72 -13.29
N TRP A 285 16.00 23.28 -12.16
CA TRP A 285 14.98 24.08 -11.46
C TRP A 285 15.59 25.32 -10.83
N THR A 286 14.93 26.45 -11.00
CA THR A 286 15.29 27.69 -10.30
C THR A 286 14.59 27.77 -8.94
N PRO A 287 15.14 28.54 -7.97
CA PRO A 287 14.46 28.81 -6.70
C PRO A 287 13.04 29.38 -6.90
N GLN A 288 12.85 30.24 -7.90
CA GLN A 288 11.56 30.84 -8.23
C GLN A 288 10.51 29.79 -8.63
N GLN A 289 10.87 28.91 -9.58
CA GLN A 289 9.98 27.83 -10.03
C GLN A 289 9.62 26.88 -8.88
N TYR A 290 10.58 26.61 -7.99
CA TYR A 290 10.35 25.77 -6.81
C TYR A 290 9.37 26.43 -5.84
N LEU A 291 9.56 27.72 -5.53
CA LEU A 291 8.67 28.49 -4.66
C LEU A 291 7.25 28.52 -5.23
N GLU A 292 7.06 28.89 -6.49
CA GLU A 292 5.75 28.93 -7.16
C GLU A 292 5.02 27.59 -7.07
N ARG A 293 5.72 26.47 -7.30
CA ARG A 293 5.13 25.13 -7.19
C ARG A 293 4.78 24.75 -5.76
N ARG A 294 5.60 25.17 -4.77
CA ARG A 294 5.33 24.94 -3.35
C ARG A 294 4.10 25.71 -2.89
N LEU A 295 3.98 26.98 -3.26
CA LEU A 295 2.81 27.82 -2.97
C LEU A 295 1.53 27.23 -3.58
N LEU A 296 1.55 26.93 -4.89
CA LEU A 296 0.42 26.33 -5.59
C LEU A 296 0.05 24.96 -5.01
N GLY A 297 1.05 24.15 -4.62
CA GLY A 297 0.84 22.85 -3.98
C GLY A 297 0.14 22.96 -2.64
N ALA A 298 0.57 23.90 -1.78
CA ALA A 298 0.00 24.11 -0.45
C ALA A 298 -1.49 24.54 -0.54
N GLN A 299 -1.80 25.51 -1.39
CA GLN A 299 -3.16 25.97 -1.67
C GLN A 299 -4.06 24.82 -2.15
N ARG A 300 -3.59 24.03 -3.13
CA ARG A 300 -4.34 22.88 -3.66
C ARG A 300 -4.56 21.78 -2.61
N LEU A 301 -3.59 21.54 -1.73
CA LEU A 301 -3.71 20.58 -0.65
C LEU A 301 -4.75 21.02 0.38
N ALA A 302 -4.77 22.30 0.76
CA ALA A 302 -5.78 22.85 1.67
C ALA A 302 -7.19 22.70 1.08
N ARG A 303 -7.39 23.13 -0.17
CA ARG A 303 -8.67 22.92 -0.87
C ARG A 303 -9.06 21.45 -0.93
N TYR A 304 -8.12 20.57 -1.29
CA TYR A 304 -8.39 19.14 -1.35
C TYR A 304 -8.84 18.61 0.02
N ALA A 305 -8.17 18.98 1.10
CA ALA A 305 -8.49 18.53 2.45
C ALA A 305 -9.90 18.98 2.90
N VAL A 306 -10.25 20.25 2.68
CA VAL A 306 -11.60 20.78 2.97
C VAL A 306 -12.66 20.03 2.15
N MET A 307 -12.48 19.95 0.83
CA MET A 307 -13.45 19.33 -0.06
C MET A 307 -13.57 17.81 0.14
N ALA A 308 -12.49 17.12 0.50
CA ALA A 308 -12.52 15.69 0.81
C ALA A 308 -13.26 15.43 2.13
N SER A 309 -13.06 16.28 3.13
CA SER A 309 -13.75 16.19 4.42
C SER A 309 -15.25 16.45 4.27
N LEU A 310 -15.63 17.50 3.52
CA LEU A 310 -17.03 17.80 3.18
C LEU A 310 -17.75 16.64 2.48
N ARG A 311 -17.09 16.01 1.51
CA ARG A 311 -17.62 14.84 0.80
C ARG A 311 -17.79 13.61 1.68
N SER A 312 -17.02 13.53 2.77
CA SER A 312 -17.13 12.43 3.72
C SER A 312 -18.31 12.64 4.65
N SER A 313 -18.34 13.76 5.38
CA SER A 313 -19.44 14.13 6.30
C SER A 313 -19.20 15.50 6.93
N ARG A 314 -20.24 16.08 7.53
CA ARG A 314 -20.11 17.30 8.35
C ARG A 314 -19.11 17.14 9.50
N ILE A 315 -19.15 16.01 10.22
CA ILE A 315 -18.23 15.76 11.34
C ILE A 315 -16.77 15.63 10.86
N ALA A 316 -16.53 15.06 9.68
CA ALA A 316 -15.17 14.98 9.13
C ALA A 316 -14.60 16.38 8.82
N LEU A 317 -15.43 17.31 8.33
CA LEU A 317 -15.00 18.70 8.17
C LEU A 317 -14.68 19.34 9.52
N LEU A 318 -15.54 19.17 10.53
CA LEU A 318 -15.29 19.69 11.88
C LEU A 318 -14.01 19.11 12.49
N ASP A 319 -13.79 17.79 12.40
CA ASP A 319 -12.56 17.14 12.87
C ASP A 319 -11.31 17.74 12.18
N HIS A 320 -11.38 17.94 10.86
CA HIS A 320 -10.30 18.58 10.12
C HIS A 320 -9.99 20.01 10.63
N LEU A 321 -11.02 20.79 10.95
CA LEU A 321 -10.88 22.20 11.36
C LEU A 321 -10.51 22.38 12.83
N ILE A 322 -11.33 21.84 13.74
CA ILE A 322 -11.27 22.06 15.21
C ILE A 322 -10.79 20.83 15.99
N GLY A 323 -10.63 19.69 15.33
CA GLY A 323 -10.14 18.45 15.95
C GLY A 323 -11.23 17.55 16.51
N THR A 324 -10.86 16.30 16.77
CA THR A 324 -11.79 15.19 17.01
C THR A 324 -12.69 15.43 18.21
N HIS A 325 -12.13 15.88 19.34
CA HIS A 325 -12.90 16.13 20.55
C HIS A 325 -13.94 17.25 20.34
N ALA A 326 -13.52 18.40 19.84
CA ALA A 326 -14.41 19.54 19.64
C ALA A 326 -15.50 19.25 18.60
N ALA A 327 -15.15 18.55 17.51
CA ALA A 327 -16.09 18.10 16.50
C ALA A 327 -17.13 17.11 17.05
N ALA A 328 -16.71 16.17 17.90
CA ALA A 328 -17.61 15.19 18.53
C ALA A 328 -18.62 15.89 19.44
N THR A 329 -18.15 16.82 20.29
CA THR A 329 -19.02 17.60 21.18
C THR A 329 -20.00 18.47 20.40
N GLU A 330 -19.57 19.15 19.34
CA GLU A 330 -20.47 19.97 18.50
C GLU A 330 -21.57 19.13 17.82
N MET A 331 -21.27 17.88 17.48
CA MET A 331 -22.21 16.95 16.85
C MET A 331 -23.02 16.12 17.86
N GLY A 332 -22.83 16.30 19.18
CA GLY A 332 -23.51 15.53 20.22
C GLY A 332 -23.09 14.05 20.26
N LEU A 333 -21.83 13.76 19.91
CA LEU A 333 -21.26 12.41 19.79
C LEU A 333 -20.17 12.17 20.84
N ASP A 334 -20.44 12.54 22.09
CA ASP A 334 -19.45 12.49 23.19
C ASP A 334 -18.86 11.10 23.44
N ALA A 335 -19.56 10.02 23.08
CA ALA A 335 -19.04 8.65 23.16
C ALA A 335 -17.79 8.39 22.27
N TYR A 336 -17.54 9.25 21.27
CA TYR A 336 -16.46 9.10 20.30
C TYR A 336 -15.16 9.85 20.66
N THR A 337 -15.05 10.41 21.87
CA THR A 337 -13.90 11.24 22.28
C THR A 337 -12.66 10.47 22.73
N HIS A 338 -12.74 9.14 22.89
CA HIS A 338 -11.68 8.31 23.50
C HIS A 338 -10.56 7.86 22.53
N GLY A 339 -10.57 8.35 21.29
CA GLY A 339 -9.57 8.01 20.26
C GLY A 339 -8.35 8.94 20.19
N PRO A 340 -7.33 8.59 19.38
CA PRO A 340 -6.23 9.49 19.06
C PRO A 340 -6.76 10.76 18.41
N GLN A 341 -6.34 11.92 18.91
CA GLN A 341 -6.76 13.22 18.39
C GLN A 341 -6.15 13.47 17.01
N THR A 342 -7.00 13.68 16.01
CA THR A 342 -6.59 14.00 14.64
C THR A 342 -7.11 15.38 14.21
N GLY A 343 -6.63 15.86 13.06
CA GLY A 343 -7.08 17.11 12.49
C GLY A 343 -6.59 18.35 13.24
N ASN A 344 -7.53 19.23 13.60
CA ASN A 344 -7.32 20.54 14.23
C ASN A 344 -6.37 21.46 13.45
N THR A 345 -6.78 21.78 12.23
CA THR A 345 -6.00 22.64 11.34
C THR A 345 -5.92 24.08 11.86
N ILE A 346 -6.97 24.58 12.52
CA ILE A 346 -6.99 25.93 13.09
C ILE A 346 -5.89 26.09 14.15
N ALA A 347 -5.82 25.20 15.14
CA ALA A 347 -4.77 25.28 16.15
C ALA A 347 -3.35 25.13 15.57
N ARG A 348 -3.19 24.39 14.46
CA ARG A 348 -1.90 24.27 13.77
C ARG A 348 -1.52 25.56 13.05
N ILE A 349 -2.50 26.30 12.53
CA ILE A 349 -2.29 27.63 11.94
C ILE A 349 -1.94 28.62 13.05
N ASP A 350 -2.66 28.60 14.19
CA ASP A 350 -2.36 29.48 15.33
C ASP A 350 -0.94 29.27 15.87
N GLN A 351 -0.45 28.02 15.90
CA GLN A 351 0.94 27.71 16.26
C GLN A 351 1.99 28.28 15.29
N CYS A 352 1.59 28.68 14.09
CA CYS A 352 2.45 29.31 13.09
C CYS A 352 2.42 30.83 13.17
N ALA A 353 1.47 31.44 13.90
CA ALA A 353 1.39 32.88 14.05
C ALA A 353 2.71 33.45 14.60
N GLY A 354 3.21 34.54 14.00
CA GLY A 354 4.49 35.15 14.36
C GLY A 354 5.73 34.33 14.01
N ARG A 355 5.61 33.22 13.28
CA ARG A 355 6.74 32.32 12.94
C ARG A 355 6.86 32.16 11.44
N VAL A 356 7.81 32.90 10.86
CA VAL A 356 8.17 32.77 9.44
C VAL A 356 9.15 31.61 9.20
N PRO A 357 9.07 30.92 8.05
CA PRO A 357 10.09 29.94 7.65
C PRO A 357 11.47 30.56 7.50
N ASP A 358 12.51 29.78 7.82
CA ASP A 358 13.89 30.09 7.43
C ASP A 358 14.00 30.07 5.89
N ASN A 359 14.30 31.22 5.29
CA ASN A 359 14.44 31.37 3.84
C ASN A 359 15.88 31.11 3.38
N ARG A 360 16.08 29.98 2.70
CA ARG A 360 17.36 29.58 2.10
C ARG A 360 17.27 29.46 0.58
N LEU A 361 16.22 30.01 -0.03
CA LEU A 361 16.07 30.03 -1.48
C LEU A 361 16.89 31.14 -2.15
N GLY A 362 17.32 32.15 -1.37
CA GLY A 362 18.07 33.30 -1.88
C GLY A 362 17.24 34.23 -2.76
N ILE A 363 15.91 34.12 -2.69
CA ILE A 363 14.93 34.98 -3.37
C ILE A 363 13.96 35.54 -2.35
N GLU A 364 13.27 36.63 -2.70
CA GLU A 364 12.21 37.19 -1.86
C GLU A 364 11.03 36.22 -1.75
N LEU A 365 10.43 36.18 -0.56
CA LEU A 365 9.20 35.43 -0.29
C LEU A 365 8.03 36.41 -0.28
N PRO A 366 6.78 35.94 -0.52
CA PRO A 366 5.59 36.76 -0.29
C PRO A 366 5.53 37.30 1.14
N ASP A 367 4.95 38.48 1.34
CA ASP A 367 4.90 39.17 2.64
C ASP A 367 4.37 38.27 3.77
N TRP A 368 3.28 37.53 3.55
CA TRP A 368 2.69 36.59 4.51
C TRP A 368 3.58 35.36 4.86
N LEU A 369 4.73 35.18 4.19
CA LEU A 369 5.77 34.20 4.53
C LEU A 369 7.07 34.84 5.01
N ALA A 370 7.23 36.15 4.87
CA ALA A 370 8.46 36.88 5.16
C ALA A 370 8.33 37.76 6.42
N ASP A 371 7.12 38.24 6.71
CA ASP A 371 6.80 39.12 7.82
C ASP A 371 6.06 38.36 8.94
N PRO A 372 6.59 38.31 10.17
CA PRO A 372 5.89 37.74 11.32
C PRO A 372 4.57 38.43 11.69
N GLU A 373 4.36 39.69 11.28
CA GLU A 373 3.16 40.47 11.59
C GLU A 373 2.08 40.43 10.49
N ALA A 374 2.39 39.87 9.31
CA ALA A 374 1.44 39.67 8.21
C ALA A 374 0.56 38.44 8.42
#